data_AF-A0A3D2RUR1-F1
#
_entry.id   AF-A0A3D2RUR1-F1
#
_cell.length_a   1.000
_cell.length_b   1.000
_cell.length_c   1.000
_cell.angle_alpha   90.00
_cell.angle_beta   90.00
_cell.angle_gamma   90.00
#
_symmetry.space_group_name_H-M   'P 1'
#
loop_
_entity.id
_entity.type
_entity.pdbx_description
1 polymer ?
#
loop_
_entity_poly.entity_id
_entity_poly.type
_entity_poly.pdbx_seq_one_letter_code
_entity_poly.pdbx_strand_id
1 'polypeptide(L)'
;MFKKILIANRGEIACRVIKTCQKMGLKTVAVYSDADQNSMHVSMADESVLIGGAASSESYLVIDNIINACKDTKADAVHPGYGFLSENENFAHALAHSGITFIGPKAEAIVSMGDKIQSKKIAELAGVHVIPGFTESIADSKQAVQVANEIGYPVMLKASAGGGGKGMRIVNDDKECINGFERAQNESQTSFGDNRVFAEKYINQPHHVEIQILADQFGNTLYIGERECSIQRRHQKVIEEAPSPFIDNYTRKAMGEQAVILAKAVNYESA
;
A
#
# COMPACT_ATOMS: atom_id res chain seq x y z
N MET A 1 -22.85 -3.00 14.76
CA MET A 1 -22.50 -1.62 14.34
C MET A 1 -21.54 -1.06 15.37
N PHE A 2 -20.41 -0.51 14.95
CA PHE A 2 -19.41 0.05 15.86
C PHE A 2 -19.99 1.22 16.66
N LYS A 3 -19.42 1.47 17.83
CA LYS A 3 -19.73 2.62 18.68
C LYS A 3 -18.50 3.51 18.86
N LYS A 4 -17.30 2.92 18.91
CA LYS A 4 -16.04 3.64 19.10
C LYS A 4 -14.95 3.12 18.13
N ILE A 5 -14.34 4.03 17.40
CA ILE A 5 -13.26 3.76 16.45
C ILE A 5 -11.97 4.41 16.96
N LEU A 6 -10.90 3.62 17.02
CA LEU A 6 -9.54 4.15 17.20
C LEU A 6 -8.91 4.40 15.83
N ILE A 7 -8.26 5.54 15.67
CA ILE A 7 -7.56 5.89 14.43
C ILE A 7 -6.07 5.69 14.68
N ALA A 8 -5.49 4.62 14.13
CA ALA A 8 -4.07 4.26 14.29
C ALA A 8 -3.19 5.03 13.28
N ASN A 9 -3.34 6.35 13.26
CA ASN A 9 -2.61 7.26 12.38
C ASN A 9 -2.58 8.68 12.98
N ARG A 10 -1.99 9.63 12.26
CA ARG A 10 -1.81 11.03 12.69
C ARG A 10 -2.11 12.03 11.58
N GLY A 11 -2.19 13.30 11.94
CA GLY A 11 -2.26 14.39 10.97
C GLY A 11 -3.56 14.36 10.15
N GLU A 12 -3.46 14.69 8.87
CA GLU A 12 -4.64 14.97 8.03
C GLU A 12 -5.56 13.75 7.88
N ILE A 13 -4.99 12.56 7.68
CA ILE A 13 -5.77 11.34 7.49
C ILE A 13 -6.54 10.95 8.75
N ALA A 14 -5.94 11.20 9.92
CA ALA A 14 -6.63 10.99 11.18
C ALA A 14 -7.82 11.96 11.32
N CYS A 15 -7.61 13.25 11.01
CA CYS A 15 -8.68 14.24 10.98
C CYS A 15 -9.80 13.85 9.99
N ARG A 16 -9.46 13.33 8.81
CA ARG A 16 -10.40 12.90 7.77
C ARG A 16 -11.29 11.73 8.22
N VAL A 17 -10.71 10.76 8.93
CA VAL A 17 -11.45 9.62 9.49
C VAL A 17 -12.32 10.09 10.66
N ILE A 18 -11.78 10.87 11.60
CA ILE A 18 -12.53 11.42 12.75
C ILE A 18 -13.77 12.18 12.29
N LYS A 19 -13.64 13.07 11.28
CA LYS A 19 -14.78 13.79 10.70
C LYS A 19 -15.88 12.87 10.16
N THR A 20 -15.52 11.70 9.63
CA THR A 20 -16.49 10.72 9.12
C THR A 20 -17.18 10.01 10.26
N CYS A 21 -16.41 9.52 11.24
CA CYS A 21 -16.94 8.91 12.44
C CYS A 21 -17.93 9.82 13.17
N GLN A 22 -17.58 11.11 13.34
CA GLN A 22 -18.46 12.11 13.96
C GLN A 22 -19.78 12.31 13.19
N LYS A 23 -19.72 12.40 11.85
CA LYS A 23 -20.93 12.47 11.00
C LYS A 23 -21.81 11.24 11.13
N MET A 24 -21.22 10.08 11.42
CA MET A 24 -21.92 8.81 11.64
C MET A 24 -22.37 8.60 13.09
N GLY A 25 -22.09 9.54 14.00
CA GLY A 25 -22.40 9.41 15.43
C GLY A 25 -21.52 8.41 16.18
N LEU A 26 -20.35 8.07 15.64
CA LEU A 26 -19.36 7.18 16.26
C LEU A 26 -18.40 7.97 17.15
N LYS A 27 -18.04 7.40 18.30
CA LYS A 27 -16.97 7.92 19.16
C LYS A 27 -15.61 7.64 18.55
N THR A 28 -14.66 8.53 18.83
CA THR A 28 -13.33 8.52 18.20
C THR A 28 -12.22 8.56 19.23
N VAL A 29 -11.18 7.76 18.99
CA VAL A 29 -9.94 7.75 19.77
C VAL A 29 -8.78 8.12 18.86
N ALA A 30 -8.07 9.19 19.18
CA ALA A 30 -6.80 9.53 18.53
C ALA A 30 -5.63 8.91 19.31
N VAL A 31 -4.68 8.33 18.60
CA VAL A 31 -3.36 8.02 19.20
C VAL A 31 -2.37 9.12 18.83
N TYR A 32 -1.40 9.37 19.72
CA TYR A 32 -0.35 10.34 19.46
C TYR A 32 0.99 9.97 20.12
N SER A 33 2.09 10.42 19.54
CA SER A 33 3.42 10.39 20.17
C SER A 33 3.69 11.68 20.95
N ASP A 34 4.74 11.70 21.76
CA ASP A 34 5.16 12.92 22.50
C ASP A 34 5.26 14.16 21.59
N ALA A 35 5.80 14.01 20.38
CA ALA A 35 5.96 15.12 19.42
C ALA A 35 4.62 15.63 18.85
N ASP A 36 3.58 14.80 18.89
CA ASP A 36 2.28 15.07 18.29
C ASP A 36 1.21 15.49 19.30
N GLN A 37 1.55 15.66 20.57
CA GLN A 37 0.61 15.99 21.65
C GLN A 37 -0.33 17.16 21.32
N ASN A 38 0.18 18.16 20.61
CA ASN A 38 -0.58 19.37 20.24
C ASN A 38 -1.12 19.32 18.79
N SER A 39 -1.13 18.16 18.15
CA SER A 39 -1.61 18.00 16.77
C SER A 39 -3.13 18.12 16.68
N MET A 40 -3.61 18.64 15.54
CA MET A 40 -5.04 18.84 15.28
C MET A 40 -5.88 17.57 15.46
N HIS A 41 -5.38 16.39 15.06
CA HIS A 41 -6.16 15.16 15.17
C HIS A 41 -6.40 14.74 16.63
N VAL A 42 -5.49 15.11 17.54
CA VAL A 42 -5.61 14.85 18.99
C VAL A 42 -6.76 15.66 19.58
N SER A 43 -6.81 16.96 19.26
CA SER A 43 -7.86 17.87 19.74
C SER A 43 -9.22 17.66 19.08
N MET A 44 -9.27 16.98 17.93
CA MET A 44 -10.51 16.67 17.22
C MET A 44 -11.23 15.41 17.74
N ALA A 45 -10.53 14.46 18.35
CA ALA A 45 -11.13 13.19 18.81
C ALA A 45 -11.86 13.34 20.15
N ASP A 46 -12.76 12.39 20.46
CA ASP A 46 -13.46 12.37 21.76
C ASP A 46 -12.53 11.99 22.92
N GLU A 47 -11.57 11.10 22.64
CA GLU A 47 -10.55 10.61 23.58
C GLU A 47 -9.19 10.54 22.87
N SER A 48 -8.09 10.65 23.61
CA SER A 48 -6.74 10.55 23.05
C SER A 48 -5.79 9.77 23.94
N VAL A 49 -4.89 8.98 23.35
CA VAL A 49 -3.93 8.12 24.07
C VAL A 49 -2.51 8.38 23.59
N LEU A 50 -1.59 8.64 24.54
CA LEU A 50 -0.15 8.67 24.28
C LEU A 50 0.35 7.25 24.04
N ILE A 51 0.97 7.00 22.89
CA ILE A 51 1.43 5.67 22.46
C ILE A 51 2.94 5.54 22.40
N GLY A 52 3.71 6.51 22.90
CA GLY A 52 5.16 6.41 23.04
C GLY A 52 5.93 7.63 22.54
N GLY A 53 7.23 7.41 22.32
CA GLY A 53 8.21 8.46 22.04
C GLY A 53 8.03 9.14 20.69
N ALA A 54 8.75 10.25 20.49
CA ALA A 54 8.65 11.11 19.30
C ALA A 54 8.90 10.36 17.97
N ALA A 55 9.80 9.37 17.96
CA ALA A 55 10.08 8.59 16.76
C ALA A 55 8.94 7.61 16.46
N SER A 56 8.56 7.46 15.19
CA SER A 56 7.47 6.54 14.80
C SER A 56 7.78 5.08 15.15
N SER A 57 9.05 4.68 15.14
CA SER A 57 9.52 3.36 15.59
C SER A 57 9.30 3.09 17.08
N GLU A 58 9.07 4.13 17.87
CA GLU A 58 8.81 4.07 19.32
C GLU A 58 7.33 4.35 19.64
N SER A 59 6.51 4.61 18.62
CA SER A 59 5.09 4.99 18.76
C SER A 59 4.20 4.35 17.68
N TYR A 60 3.93 5.04 16.58
CA TYR A 60 2.94 4.64 15.56
C TYR A 60 3.22 3.30 14.86
N LEU A 61 4.47 2.82 14.90
CA LEU A 61 4.88 1.53 14.33
C LEU A 61 4.95 0.41 15.38
N VAL A 62 4.67 0.71 16.66
CA VAL A 62 4.68 -0.28 17.75
C VAL A 62 3.28 -0.88 17.90
N ILE A 63 3.07 -2.06 17.31
CA ILE A 63 1.78 -2.76 17.28
C ILE A 63 1.18 -2.88 18.70
N ASP A 64 1.98 -3.30 19.68
CA ASP A 64 1.51 -3.52 21.05
C ASP A 64 0.95 -2.24 21.68
N ASN A 65 1.55 -1.08 21.40
CA ASN A 65 1.08 0.20 21.93
C ASN A 65 -0.31 0.54 21.37
N ILE A 66 -0.54 0.26 20.09
CA ILE A 66 -1.85 0.47 19.45
C ILE A 66 -2.89 -0.51 20.00
N ILE A 67 -2.54 -1.80 20.14
CA ILE A 67 -3.44 -2.81 20.71
C ILE A 67 -3.84 -2.47 22.15
N ASN A 68 -2.88 -2.02 22.97
CA ASN A 68 -3.14 -1.59 24.34
C ASN A 68 -4.06 -0.35 24.36
N ALA A 69 -3.81 0.65 23.51
CA ALA A 69 -4.68 1.81 23.38
C ALA A 69 -6.12 1.42 23.00
N CYS A 70 -6.31 0.42 22.13
CA CYS A 70 -7.64 -0.09 21.80
C CYS A 70 -8.33 -0.74 22.99
N LYS A 71 -7.60 -1.55 23.77
CA LYS A 71 -8.12 -2.25 24.96
C LYS A 71 -8.51 -1.26 26.06
N ASP A 72 -7.64 -0.29 26.36
CA ASP A 72 -7.85 0.70 27.42
C ASP A 72 -9.05 1.60 27.12
N THR A 73 -9.22 2.00 25.86
CA THR A 73 -10.32 2.85 25.43
C THR A 73 -11.58 2.08 25.04
N LYS A 74 -11.50 0.75 24.97
CA LYS A 74 -12.57 -0.15 24.52
C LYS A 74 -13.06 0.21 23.12
N ALA A 75 -12.13 0.46 22.19
CA ALA A 75 -12.46 0.68 20.79
C ALA A 75 -12.94 -0.63 20.14
N ASP A 76 -14.02 -0.56 19.37
CA ASP A 76 -14.59 -1.74 18.68
C ASP A 76 -13.78 -2.09 17.42
N ALA A 77 -13.18 -1.08 16.80
CA ALA A 77 -12.45 -1.22 15.55
C ALA A 77 -11.34 -0.18 15.42
N VAL A 78 -10.39 -0.47 14.54
CA VAL A 78 -9.25 0.38 14.20
C VAL A 78 -9.29 0.77 12.74
N HIS A 79 -9.20 2.07 12.47
CA HIS A 79 -8.93 2.58 11.13
C HIS A 79 -7.44 2.94 11.01
N PRO A 80 -6.67 2.31 10.11
CA PRO A 80 -5.22 2.53 10.05
C PRO A 80 -4.82 3.74 9.21
N GLY A 81 -5.74 4.32 8.43
CA GLY A 81 -5.40 5.40 7.49
C GLY A 81 -4.53 4.87 6.36
N TYR A 82 -3.48 5.60 5.98
CA TYR A 82 -2.46 5.16 5.02
C TYR A 82 -1.05 5.29 5.62
N GLY A 83 -0.10 4.53 5.09
CA GLY A 83 1.24 4.43 5.69
C GLY A 83 1.22 3.74 7.06
N PHE A 84 2.30 3.89 7.84
CA PHE A 84 2.48 3.20 9.13
C PHE A 84 2.13 1.71 9.06
N LEU A 85 1.09 1.29 9.78
CA LEU A 85 0.67 -0.12 9.91
C LEU A 85 -0.50 -0.49 8.97
N SER A 86 -0.91 0.39 8.06
CA SER A 86 -2.08 0.16 7.17
C SER A 86 -1.97 -1.04 6.23
N GLU A 87 -0.75 -1.41 5.85
CA GLU A 87 -0.46 -2.57 5.00
C GLU A 87 0.40 -3.60 5.74
N ASN A 88 0.40 -3.56 7.08
CA ASN A 88 1.21 -4.45 7.90
C ASN A 88 0.41 -5.71 8.29
N GLU A 89 0.82 -6.86 7.74
CA GLU A 89 0.21 -8.16 8.03
C GLU A 89 0.13 -8.46 9.54
N ASN A 90 1.25 -8.28 10.26
CA ASN A 90 1.32 -8.60 11.69
C ASN A 90 0.34 -7.76 12.50
N PHE A 91 0.11 -6.51 12.10
CA PHE A 91 -0.87 -5.65 12.73
C PHE A 91 -2.31 -6.14 12.52
N ALA A 92 -2.66 -6.50 11.29
CA ALA A 92 -3.98 -7.07 10.97
C ALA A 92 -4.24 -8.35 11.77
N HIS A 93 -3.26 -9.25 11.86
CA HIS A 93 -3.35 -10.46 12.69
C HIS A 93 -3.47 -10.13 14.18
N ALA A 94 -2.67 -9.20 14.71
CA ALA A 94 -2.71 -8.84 16.13
C ALA A 94 -4.08 -8.27 16.55
N LEU A 95 -4.71 -7.47 15.67
CA LEU A 95 -6.07 -6.97 15.88
C LEU A 95 -7.10 -8.11 15.89
N ALA A 96 -7.01 -9.04 14.93
CA ALA A 96 -7.89 -10.21 14.85
C ALA A 96 -7.79 -11.09 16.11
N HIS A 97 -6.57 -11.38 16.59
CA HIS A 97 -6.34 -12.14 17.83
C HIS A 97 -6.86 -11.41 19.07
N SER A 98 -6.90 -10.08 19.03
CA SER A 98 -7.44 -9.25 20.12
C SER A 98 -8.95 -9.01 20.01
N GLY A 99 -9.63 -9.57 19.00
CA GLY A 99 -11.06 -9.36 18.77
C GLY A 99 -11.43 -7.94 18.35
N ILE A 100 -10.48 -7.16 17.82
CA ILE A 100 -10.67 -5.78 17.37
C ILE A 100 -10.80 -5.80 15.86
N THR A 101 -11.84 -5.15 15.31
CA THR A 101 -12.03 -5.16 13.85
C THR A 101 -11.03 -4.22 13.17
N PHE A 102 -10.31 -4.73 12.18
CA PHE A 102 -9.50 -3.91 11.28
C PHE A 102 -10.37 -3.32 10.16
N ILE A 103 -10.43 -1.99 10.04
CA ILE A 103 -11.14 -1.32 8.95
C ILE A 103 -10.19 -1.19 7.76
N GLY A 104 -10.11 -2.27 7.00
CA GLY A 104 -9.27 -2.42 5.82
C GLY A 104 -9.50 -3.78 5.18
N PRO A 105 -8.68 -4.15 4.18
CA PRO A 105 -8.77 -5.48 3.58
C PRO A 105 -8.40 -6.57 4.59
N LYS A 106 -8.82 -7.80 4.29
CA LYS A 106 -8.42 -8.99 5.04
C LYS A 106 -6.89 -9.18 5.02
N ALA A 107 -6.36 -9.81 6.06
CA ALA A 107 -4.92 -10.05 6.19
C ALA A 107 -4.34 -10.78 4.96
N GLU A 108 -5.07 -11.76 4.41
CA GLU A 108 -4.63 -12.49 3.21
C GLU A 108 -4.50 -11.59 1.98
N ALA A 109 -5.39 -10.61 1.82
CA ALA A 109 -5.32 -9.63 0.75
C ALA A 109 -4.15 -8.66 0.96
N ILE A 110 -3.89 -8.23 2.20
CA ILE A 110 -2.70 -7.41 2.54
C ILE A 110 -1.41 -8.15 2.16
N VAL A 111 -1.30 -9.42 2.54
CA VAL A 111 -0.11 -10.24 2.26
C VAL A 111 0.08 -10.44 0.77
N SER A 112 -0.96 -10.93 0.10
CA SER A 112 -0.88 -11.29 -1.32
C SER A 112 -0.63 -10.07 -2.21
N MET A 113 -1.12 -8.90 -1.81
CA MET A 113 -0.93 -7.65 -2.56
C MET A 113 0.31 -6.85 -2.12
N GLY A 114 0.85 -7.10 -0.93
CA GLY A 114 2.06 -6.45 -0.42
C GLY A 114 3.35 -6.95 -1.07
N ASP A 115 3.37 -8.20 -1.53
CA ASP A 115 4.48 -8.77 -2.31
C ASP A 115 4.25 -8.52 -3.82
N LYS A 116 5.18 -7.79 -4.46
CA LYS A 116 5.04 -7.44 -5.89
C LYS A 116 5.14 -8.61 -6.85
N ILE A 117 5.87 -9.66 -6.47
CA ILE A 117 5.98 -10.87 -7.29
C ILE A 117 4.67 -11.65 -7.18
N GLN A 118 4.19 -11.86 -5.95
CA GLN A 118 2.94 -12.60 -5.70
C GLN A 118 1.72 -11.88 -6.29
N SER A 119 1.57 -10.58 -6.07
CA SER A 119 0.46 -9.79 -6.60
C SER A 119 0.41 -9.82 -8.12
N LYS A 120 1.57 -9.80 -8.79
CA LYS A 120 1.65 -9.90 -10.24
C LYS A 120 1.29 -11.30 -10.75
N LYS A 121 1.74 -12.38 -10.08
CA LYS A 121 1.30 -13.74 -10.42
C LYS A 121 -0.22 -13.88 -10.30
N ILE A 122 -0.82 -13.29 -9.27
CA ILE A 122 -2.28 -13.28 -9.10
C ILE A 122 -2.96 -12.51 -10.22
N ALA A 123 -2.44 -11.33 -10.59
CA ALA A 123 -2.97 -10.55 -11.71
C ALA A 123 -2.91 -11.31 -13.04
N GLU A 124 -1.78 -11.95 -13.34
CA GLU A 124 -1.60 -12.79 -14.54
C GLU A 124 -2.62 -13.95 -14.56
N LEU A 125 -2.76 -14.68 -13.44
CA LEU A 125 -3.72 -15.78 -13.32
C LEU A 125 -5.18 -15.31 -13.41
N ALA A 126 -5.47 -14.09 -12.97
CA ALA A 126 -6.79 -13.46 -13.06
C ALA A 126 -7.08 -12.90 -14.47
N GLY A 127 -6.14 -12.97 -15.41
CA GLY A 127 -6.29 -12.42 -16.76
C GLY A 127 -6.21 -10.90 -16.82
N VAL A 128 -5.60 -10.27 -15.82
CA VAL A 128 -5.33 -8.83 -15.77
C VAL A 128 -4.05 -8.55 -16.54
N HIS A 129 -4.06 -7.47 -17.34
CA HIS A 129 -2.88 -7.06 -18.08
C HIS A 129 -1.78 -6.59 -17.13
N VAL A 130 -0.59 -7.15 -17.29
CA VAL A 130 0.60 -6.77 -16.52
C VAL A 130 1.73 -6.34 -17.46
N ILE A 131 2.70 -5.62 -16.93
CA ILE A 131 3.91 -5.25 -17.68
C ILE A 131 4.70 -6.53 -18.00
N PRO A 132 5.11 -6.77 -19.26
CA PRO A 132 5.97 -7.90 -19.60
C PRO A 132 7.24 -7.91 -18.75
N GLY A 133 7.62 -9.07 -18.24
CA GLY A 133 8.78 -9.19 -17.36
C GLY A 133 9.00 -10.60 -16.84
N PHE A 134 9.94 -10.71 -15.91
CA PHE A 134 10.24 -11.94 -15.20
C PHE A 134 9.64 -11.85 -13.79
N THR A 135 8.50 -12.50 -13.60
CA THR A 135 7.71 -12.45 -12.36
C THR A 135 8.19 -13.50 -11.35
N GLU A 136 9.51 -13.63 -11.16
CA GLU A 136 10.14 -14.47 -10.13
C GLU A 136 11.37 -13.77 -9.54
N SER A 137 11.87 -14.28 -8.42
CA SER A 137 13.10 -13.75 -7.82
C SER A 137 14.29 -14.11 -8.69
N ILE A 138 15.04 -13.11 -9.12
CA ILE A 138 16.31 -13.27 -9.81
C ILE A 138 17.37 -13.64 -8.78
N ALA A 139 18.08 -14.74 -9.00
CA ALA A 139 19.02 -15.33 -8.07
C ALA A 139 20.34 -14.55 -7.99
N ASP A 140 20.86 -14.09 -9.13
CA ASP A 140 22.14 -13.39 -9.22
C ASP A 140 22.20 -12.41 -10.41
N SER A 141 23.29 -11.66 -10.49
CA SER A 141 23.52 -10.67 -11.55
C SER A 141 23.66 -11.29 -12.95
N LYS A 142 24.05 -12.57 -13.07
CA LYS A 142 24.12 -13.26 -14.36
C LYS A 142 22.73 -13.57 -14.87
N GLN A 143 21.86 -14.10 -14.02
CA GLN A 143 20.46 -14.32 -14.35
C GLN A 143 19.76 -12.98 -14.63
N ALA A 144 20.11 -11.91 -13.91
CA ALA A 144 19.57 -10.57 -14.17
C ALA A 144 19.83 -10.12 -15.62
N VAL A 145 21.07 -10.31 -16.11
CA VAL A 145 21.45 -9.99 -17.49
C VAL A 145 20.72 -10.87 -18.50
N GLN A 146 20.60 -12.18 -18.24
CA GLN A 146 19.84 -13.07 -19.12
C GLN A 146 18.39 -12.60 -19.26
N VAL A 147 17.72 -12.40 -18.13
CA VAL A 147 16.33 -11.92 -18.07
C VAL A 147 16.19 -10.56 -18.77
N ALA A 148 17.13 -9.64 -18.55
CA ALA A 148 17.06 -8.31 -19.16
C ALA A 148 17.23 -8.37 -20.69
N ASN A 149 18.05 -9.29 -21.20
CA ASN A 149 18.18 -9.53 -22.64
C ASN A 149 16.93 -10.21 -23.25
N GLU A 150 16.28 -11.10 -22.52
CA GLU A 150 15.00 -11.72 -22.93
C GLU A 150 13.85 -10.69 -22.99
N ILE A 151 13.77 -9.77 -22.02
CA ILE A 151 12.79 -8.66 -22.01
C ILE A 151 13.15 -7.58 -23.06
N GLY A 152 14.45 -7.38 -23.28
CA GLY A 152 15.03 -6.31 -24.08
C GLY A 152 15.14 -4.99 -23.30
N TYR A 153 16.28 -4.32 -23.41
CA TYR A 153 16.53 -3.02 -22.77
C TYR A 153 15.67 -1.87 -23.35
N PRO A 154 15.44 -0.78 -22.59
CA PRO A 154 15.72 -0.64 -21.15
C PRO A 154 14.78 -1.51 -20.28
N VAL A 155 15.28 -1.90 -19.09
CA VAL A 155 14.59 -2.76 -18.11
C VAL A 155 14.56 -2.05 -16.75
N MET A 156 13.48 -2.26 -16.00
CA MET A 156 13.35 -1.80 -14.61
C MET A 156 13.55 -3.00 -13.67
N LEU A 157 14.61 -2.94 -12.86
CA LEU A 157 14.81 -3.84 -11.72
C LEU A 157 14.02 -3.31 -10.52
N LYS A 158 13.28 -4.17 -9.84
CA LYS A 158 12.41 -3.81 -8.72
C LYS A 158 12.59 -4.77 -7.54
N ALA A 159 12.74 -4.23 -6.34
CA ALA A 159 12.64 -4.97 -5.09
C ALA A 159 11.19 -5.46 -4.84
N SER A 160 11.03 -6.70 -4.37
CA SER A 160 9.70 -7.28 -4.11
C SER A 160 8.94 -6.53 -3.01
N ALA A 161 9.58 -6.29 -1.86
CA ALA A 161 8.99 -5.63 -0.70
C ALA A 161 9.12 -4.07 -0.72
N GLY A 162 9.56 -3.49 -1.83
CA GLY A 162 9.88 -2.05 -1.89
C GLY A 162 8.65 -1.14 -2.01
N GLY A 163 8.63 -0.01 -1.30
CA GLY A 163 7.57 1.02 -1.38
C GLY A 163 8.11 2.44 -1.61
N GLY A 164 7.24 3.35 -2.07
CA GLY A 164 7.52 4.81 -2.09
C GLY A 164 8.68 5.26 -2.99
N GLY A 165 8.96 4.54 -4.07
CA GLY A 165 10.04 4.88 -5.02
C GLY A 165 11.39 4.24 -4.73
N LYS A 166 11.54 3.51 -3.61
CA LYS A 166 12.79 2.86 -3.19
C LYS A 166 12.96 1.48 -3.82
N GLY A 167 14.21 1.05 -4.01
CA GLY A 167 14.54 -0.27 -4.55
C GLY A 167 14.18 -0.47 -6.02
N MET A 168 14.13 0.61 -6.81
CA MET A 168 13.91 0.56 -8.27
C MET A 168 15.12 1.11 -9.03
N ARG A 169 15.51 0.45 -10.13
CA ARG A 169 16.63 0.87 -10.99
C ARG A 169 16.31 0.63 -12.46
N ILE A 170 16.45 1.67 -13.27
CA ILE A 170 16.43 1.56 -14.73
C ILE A 170 17.84 1.17 -15.17
N VAL A 171 17.93 0.16 -16.03
CA VAL A 171 19.18 -0.35 -16.60
C VAL A 171 19.05 -0.40 -18.11
N ASN A 172 20.08 0.04 -18.82
CA ASN A 172 20.07 0.20 -20.28
C ASN A 172 20.97 -0.79 -21.02
N ASP A 173 21.87 -1.47 -20.31
CA ASP A 173 22.78 -2.47 -20.84
C ASP A 173 23.19 -3.50 -19.76
N ASP A 174 23.95 -4.52 -20.16
CA ASP A 174 24.43 -5.59 -19.29
C ASP A 174 25.24 -5.07 -18.09
N LYS A 175 26.08 -4.05 -18.30
CA LYS A 175 26.97 -3.50 -17.27
C LYS A 175 26.16 -2.73 -16.23
N GLU A 176 25.20 -1.93 -16.67
CA GLU A 176 24.25 -1.27 -15.78
C GLU A 176 23.36 -2.29 -15.06
N CYS A 177 22.98 -3.39 -15.72
CA CYS A 177 22.16 -4.44 -15.12
C CYS A 177 22.83 -5.12 -13.93
N ILE A 178 24.11 -5.52 -14.07
CA ILE A 178 24.89 -6.13 -12.99
C ILE A 178 24.96 -5.20 -11.78
N ASN A 179 25.39 -3.95 -12.00
CA ASN A 179 25.50 -2.96 -10.93
C ASN A 179 24.13 -2.60 -10.33
N GLY A 180 23.10 -2.51 -11.17
CA GLY A 180 21.74 -2.17 -10.78
C GLY A 180 21.12 -3.24 -9.88
N PHE A 181 21.35 -4.51 -10.19
CA PHE A 181 20.86 -5.66 -9.41
C PHE A 181 21.45 -5.65 -8.00
N GLU A 182 22.78 -5.58 -7.87
CA GLU A 182 23.45 -5.57 -6.56
C GLU A 182 22.99 -4.40 -5.68
N ARG A 183 22.81 -3.22 -6.30
CA ARG A 183 22.30 -2.03 -5.58
C ARG A 183 20.86 -2.18 -5.14
N ALA A 184 19.99 -2.70 -6.02
CA ALA A 184 18.58 -2.93 -5.68
C ALA A 184 18.43 -3.94 -4.55
N GLN A 185 19.21 -5.03 -4.59
CA GLN A 185 19.23 -6.06 -3.57
C GLN A 185 19.68 -5.52 -2.20
N ASN A 186 20.79 -4.79 -2.16
CA ASN A 186 21.33 -4.21 -0.92
C ASN A 186 20.41 -3.15 -0.31
N GLU A 187 19.82 -2.27 -1.13
CA GLU A 187 18.86 -1.27 -0.67
C GLU A 187 17.61 -1.93 -0.07
N SER A 188 17.11 -2.98 -0.72
CA SER A 188 15.96 -3.73 -0.26
C SER A 188 16.23 -4.45 1.06
N GLN A 189 17.36 -5.15 1.18
CA GLN A 189 17.75 -5.85 2.40
C GLN A 189 17.86 -4.89 3.60
N THR A 190 18.45 -3.71 3.37
CA THR A 190 18.64 -2.71 4.43
C THR A 190 17.34 -2.01 4.83
N SER A 191 16.45 -1.77 3.87
CA SER A 191 15.22 -0.99 4.09
C SER A 191 14.03 -1.85 4.52
N PHE A 192 13.96 -3.10 4.07
CA PHE A 192 12.78 -3.96 4.17
C PHE A 192 13.10 -5.38 4.67
N GLY A 193 14.37 -5.75 4.86
CA GLY A 193 14.76 -7.09 5.30
C GLY A 193 14.61 -8.19 4.25
N ASP A 194 14.25 -7.84 3.01
CA ASP A 194 14.00 -8.74 1.88
C ASP A 194 14.97 -8.42 0.74
N ASN A 195 15.63 -9.43 0.18
CA ASN A 195 16.64 -9.27 -0.88
C ASN A 195 16.14 -9.71 -2.28
N ARG A 196 14.86 -10.06 -2.42
CA ARG A 196 14.29 -10.52 -3.70
C ARG A 196 14.12 -9.35 -4.66
N VAL A 197 14.62 -9.55 -5.88
CA VAL A 197 14.55 -8.59 -6.99
C VAL A 197 13.95 -9.29 -8.20
N PHE A 198 13.08 -8.59 -8.93
CA PHE A 198 12.50 -9.03 -10.20
C PHE A 198 12.69 -7.95 -11.28
N ALA A 199 12.38 -8.29 -12.53
CA ALA A 199 12.61 -7.40 -13.67
C ALA A 199 11.35 -7.23 -14.53
N GLU A 200 11.15 -6.01 -15.02
CA GLU A 200 10.04 -5.68 -15.93
C GLU A 200 10.53 -4.79 -17.07
N LYS A 201 9.81 -4.80 -18.19
CA LYS A 201 10.05 -3.85 -19.25
C LYS A 201 9.90 -2.42 -18.73
N TYR A 202 10.90 -1.57 -19.00
CA TYR A 202 10.76 -0.15 -18.70
C TYR A 202 9.87 0.50 -19.75
N ILE A 203 8.75 1.08 -19.29
CA ILE A 203 7.87 1.89 -20.14
C ILE A 203 8.41 3.32 -20.11
N ASN A 204 8.85 3.82 -21.27
CA ASN A 204 9.31 5.19 -21.40
C ASN A 204 8.10 6.15 -21.43
N GLN A 205 8.20 7.27 -20.69
CA GLN A 205 7.14 8.28 -20.57
C GLN A 205 5.75 7.68 -20.23
N PRO A 206 5.63 6.86 -19.17
CA PRO A 206 4.36 6.25 -18.82
C PRO A 206 3.42 7.28 -18.21
N HIS A 207 2.11 7.07 -18.41
CA HIS A 207 1.10 7.67 -17.57
C HIS A 207 0.81 6.77 -16.36
N HIS A 208 0.76 7.33 -15.15
CA HIS A 208 0.40 6.61 -13.94
C HIS A 208 -1.08 6.83 -13.65
N VAL A 209 -1.90 5.84 -13.99
CA VAL A 209 -3.34 5.83 -13.75
C VAL A 209 -3.68 4.75 -12.75
N GLU A 210 -4.56 5.04 -11.79
CA GLU A 210 -5.01 4.10 -10.77
C GLU A 210 -6.53 4.06 -10.64
N ILE A 211 -7.08 2.90 -10.33
CA ILE A 211 -8.52 2.67 -10.19
C ILE A 211 -8.88 2.56 -8.71
N GLN A 212 -9.88 3.32 -8.26
CA GLN A 212 -10.41 3.15 -6.91
C GLN A 212 -11.37 1.96 -6.88
N ILE A 213 -11.20 1.05 -5.92
CA ILE A 213 -12.12 -0.07 -5.67
C ILE A 213 -12.89 0.17 -4.37
N LEU A 214 -14.10 -0.34 -4.28
CA LEU A 214 -14.79 -0.64 -3.03
C LEU A 214 -15.34 -2.06 -3.08
N ALA A 215 -15.16 -2.80 -2.00
CA ALA A 215 -15.67 -4.16 -1.86
C ALA A 215 -16.27 -4.40 -0.47
N ASP A 216 -17.39 -5.13 -0.44
CA ASP A 216 -18.05 -5.53 0.81
C ASP A 216 -17.88 -7.03 1.11
N GLN A 217 -18.31 -7.42 2.31
CA GLN A 217 -18.25 -8.81 2.79
C GLN A 217 -19.29 -9.73 2.15
N PHE A 218 -20.17 -9.20 1.30
CA PHE A 218 -21.24 -9.94 0.64
C PHE A 218 -20.90 -10.27 -0.83
N GLY A 219 -19.67 -9.98 -1.25
CA GLY A 219 -19.17 -10.26 -2.59
C GLY A 219 -19.46 -9.17 -3.61
N ASN A 220 -19.96 -8.00 -3.19
CA ASN A 220 -20.08 -6.85 -4.07
C ASN A 220 -18.72 -6.18 -4.21
N THR A 221 -18.33 -5.89 -5.45
CA THR A 221 -17.09 -5.19 -5.78
C THR A 221 -17.37 -4.23 -6.93
N LEU A 222 -17.01 -2.97 -6.75
CA LEU A 222 -17.17 -1.92 -7.74
C LEU A 222 -15.92 -1.06 -7.84
N TYR A 223 -15.77 -0.36 -8.97
CA TYR A 223 -14.77 0.68 -9.13
C TYR A 223 -15.41 2.08 -9.14
N ILE A 224 -14.71 3.08 -8.61
CA ILE A 224 -15.16 4.48 -8.57
C ILE A 224 -14.22 5.33 -9.42
N GLY A 225 -14.27 5.08 -10.73
CA GLY A 225 -13.43 5.75 -11.71
C GLY A 225 -11.93 5.58 -11.47
N GLU A 226 -11.17 6.41 -12.16
CA GLU A 226 -9.71 6.45 -12.12
C GLU A 226 -9.17 7.80 -11.66
N ARG A 227 -7.91 7.79 -11.24
CA ARG A 227 -7.12 8.99 -10.96
C ARG A 227 -5.89 9.02 -11.86
N GLU A 228 -5.59 10.19 -12.38
CA GLU A 228 -4.37 10.51 -13.09
C GLU A 228 -3.34 11.03 -12.08
N CYS A 229 -2.20 10.33 -11.98
CA CYS A 229 -1.15 10.60 -11.00
C CYS A 229 0.23 10.70 -11.67
N SER A 230 0.28 11.02 -12.96
CA SER A 230 1.54 11.12 -13.72
C SER A 230 2.44 12.27 -13.29
N ILE A 231 1.90 13.31 -12.65
CA ILE A 231 2.69 14.45 -12.18
C ILE A 231 3.44 14.06 -10.90
N GLN A 232 4.67 13.60 -11.09
CA GLN A 232 5.52 13.05 -10.05
C GLN A 232 6.87 13.75 -9.97
N ARG A 233 7.46 13.78 -8.78
CA ARG A 233 8.86 14.18 -8.57
C ARG A 233 9.59 13.04 -7.88
N ARG A 234 10.62 12.47 -8.53
CA ARG A 234 11.38 11.31 -8.02
C ARG A 234 10.49 10.11 -7.65
N HIS A 235 9.54 9.77 -8.53
CA HIS A 235 8.57 8.67 -8.35
C HIS A 235 7.60 8.83 -7.16
N GLN A 236 7.44 10.06 -6.65
CA GLN A 236 6.42 10.40 -5.66
C GLN A 236 5.37 11.31 -6.31
N LYS A 237 4.09 11.02 -6.07
CA LYS A 237 2.98 11.82 -6.58
C LYS A 237 3.00 13.22 -5.96
N VAL A 238 2.68 14.21 -6.79
CA VAL A 238 2.67 15.64 -6.40
C VAL A 238 1.32 16.27 -6.70
N ILE A 239 0.74 15.95 -7.85
CA ILE A 239 -0.60 16.38 -8.25
C ILE A 239 -1.35 15.16 -8.78
N GLU A 240 -2.57 14.99 -8.29
CA GLU A 240 -3.52 14.01 -8.77
C GLU A 240 -4.80 14.70 -9.28
N GLU A 241 -5.36 14.20 -10.37
CA GLU A 241 -6.65 14.66 -10.91
C GLU A 241 -7.59 13.49 -11.21
N ALA A 242 -8.90 13.75 -11.25
CA ALA A 242 -9.91 12.74 -11.51
C ALA A 242 -11.13 13.34 -12.24
N PRO A 243 -11.62 12.72 -13.34
CA PRO A 243 -11.00 11.61 -14.06
C PRO A 243 -9.73 12.04 -14.82
N SER A 244 -8.98 11.09 -15.38
CA SER A 244 -7.85 11.37 -16.27
C SER A 244 -8.34 12.04 -17.56
N PRO A 245 -7.76 13.18 -17.97
CA PRO A 245 -8.09 13.83 -19.24
C PRO A 245 -7.52 13.08 -20.46
N PHE A 246 -6.56 12.16 -20.24
CA PHE A 246 -5.88 11.42 -21.31
C PHE A 246 -6.63 10.13 -21.71
N ILE A 247 -7.39 9.56 -20.79
CA ILE A 247 -8.03 8.25 -20.95
C ILE A 247 -9.43 8.41 -21.56
N ASP A 248 -9.70 7.68 -22.64
CA ASP A 248 -11.04 7.60 -23.23
C ASP A 248 -11.98 6.68 -22.44
N ASN A 249 -13.28 6.77 -22.70
CA ASN A 249 -14.29 6.00 -21.96
C ASN A 249 -14.18 4.48 -22.15
N TYR A 250 -13.66 4.03 -23.29
CA TYR A 250 -13.48 2.61 -23.58
C TYR A 250 -12.37 2.04 -22.69
N THR A 251 -11.21 2.69 -22.69
CA THR A 251 -10.03 2.32 -21.90
C THR A 251 -10.34 2.44 -20.41
N ARG A 252 -11.02 3.51 -19.98
CA ARG A 252 -11.48 3.70 -18.60
C ARG A 252 -12.32 2.52 -18.11
N LYS A 253 -13.32 2.13 -18.90
CA LYS A 253 -14.17 0.97 -18.58
C LYS A 253 -13.34 -0.32 -18.50
N ALA A 254 -12.47 -0.57 -19.47
CA ALA A 254 -11.63 -1.77 -19.49
C ALA A 254 -10.69 -1.86 -18.27
N MET A 255 -10.06 -0.75 -17.87
CA MET A 255 -9.22 -0.70 -16.67
C MET A 255 -10.05 -0.93 -15.40
N GLY A 256 -11.23 -0.30 -15.30
CA GLY A 256 -12.14 -0.50 -14.17
C GLY A 256 -12.59 -1.95 -14.01
N GLU A 257 -12.94 -2.61 -15.11
CA GLU A 257 -13.34 -4.03 -15.11
C GLU A 257 -12.18 -4.95 -14.71
N GLN A 258 -10.96 -4.70 -15.17
CA GLN A 258 -9.78 -5.47 -14.75
C GLN A 258 -9.44 -5.27 -13.27
N ALA A 259 -9.58 -4.04 -12.75
CA ALA A 259 -9.37 -3.78 -11.33
C ALA A 259 -10.38 -4.53 -10.45
N VAL A 260 -11.65 -4.62 -10.88
CA VAL A 260 -12.67 -5.44 -10.19
C VAL A 260 -12.34 -6.93 -10.26
N ILE A 261 -11.85 -7.43 -11.40
CA ILE A 261 -11.40 -8.82 -11.55
C ILE A 261 -10.27 -9.12 -10.56
N LEU A 262 -9.26 -8.26 -10.48
CA LEU A 262 -8.14 -8.42 -9.55
C LEU A 262 -8.61 -8.42 -8.08
N ALA A 263 -9.45 -7.45 -7.71
CA ALA A 263 -9.99 -7.34 -6.36
C ALA A 263 -10.78 -8.60 -5.97
N LYS A 264 -11.58 -9.16 -6.89
CA LYS A 264 -12.28 -10.43 -6.64
C LYS A 264 -11.32 -11.61 -6.51
N ALA A 265 -10.25 -11.67 -7.28
CA ALA A 265 -9.27 -12.75 -7.23
C ALA A 265 -8.57 -12.86 -5.85
N VAL A 266 -8.49 -11.76 -5.10
CA VAL A 266 -7.91 -11.72 -3.75
C VAL A 266 -8.96 -11.62 -2.63
N ASN A 267 -10.24 -11.80 -2.95
CA ASN A 267 -11.35 -11.61 -2.00
C ASN A 267 -11.25 -10.27 -1.24
N TYR A 268 -10.97 -9.19 -1.98
CA TYR A 268 -10.76 -7.87 -1.41
C TYR A 268 -11.99 -7.39 -0.64
N GLU A 269 -11.76 -6.66 0.45
CA GLU A 269 -12.78 -6.01 1.27
C GLU A 269 -12.31 -4.59 1.58
N SER A 270 -13.24 -3.69 1.90
CA SER A 270 -12.98 -2.28 2.18
C SER A 270 -12.70 -1.47 0.90
N ALA A 271 -11.68 -0.61 0.90
CA ALA A 271 -11.40 0.41 -0.11
C ALA A 271 -9.95 0.33 -0.59
#